data_AF-A0A355A9N7-F1
#
_entry.id   AF-A0A355A9N7-F1
#
_cell.length_a   1.000
_cell.length_b   1.000
_cell.length_c   1.000
_cell.angle_alpha   90.00
_cell.angle_beta   90.00
_cell.angle_gamma   90.00
#
_symmetry.space_group_name_H-M   'P 1'
#
loop_
_entity.id
_entity.type
_entity.pdbx_description
1 polymer ?
#
loop_
_entity_poly.entity_id
_entity_poly.type
_entity_poly.pdbx_seq_one_letter_code
_entity_poly.pdbx_strand_id
1 'polypeptide(L)' 'MIANNIFRAIGDFFTDFIFIPYDFFRFMNGWWISNTMGVFLVSIGFIFLFYWLGEMVKHDRAGEE' A
#
# COMPACT_ATOMS: atom_id res chain seq x y z
N MET A 1 -12.34 -23.60 15.93
CA MET A 1 -13.49 -23.17 15.09
C MET A 1 -13.77 -21.67 15.16
N ILE A 2 -13.62 -20.99 16.31
CA ILE A 2 -13.81 -19.51 16.40
C ILE A 2 -12.71 -18.72 15.66
N ALA A 3 -11.44 -19.13 15.74
CA ALA A 3 -10.35 -18.45 15.05
C ALA A 3 -10.58 -18.35 13.52
N ASN A 4 -11.03 -19.44 12.89
CA ASN A 4 -11.38 -19.43 11.46
C ASN A 4 -12.50 -18.46 11.12
N ASN A 5 -13.45 -18.23 12.03
CA ASN A 5 -14.53 -17.27 11.82
C ASN A 5 -14.04 -15.82 11.94
N ILE A 6 -13.10 -15.54 12.85
CA ILE A 6 -12.50 -14.19 12.99
C ILE A 6 -11.65 -13.87 11.76
N PHE A 7 -10.78 -14.79 11.33
CA PHE A 7 -9.97 -14.57 10.13
C PHE A 7 -10.82 -14.43 8.86
N ARG A 8 -11.93 -15.17 8.76
CA ARG A 8 -12.88 -15.03 7.67
C ARG A 8 -13.61 -13.67 7.70
N ALA A 9 -14.10 -13.25 8.87
CA ALA A 9 -14.75 -11.95 9.01
C ALA A 9 -13.81 -10.78 8.71
N ILE A 10 -12.53 -10.90 9.08
CA ILE A 10 -11.50 -9.93 8.71
C ILE A 10 -11.30 -9.95 7.19
N GLY A 11 -11.17 -11.14 6.58
CA GLY A 11 -11.08 -11.28 5.13
C GLY A 11 -12.23 -10.60 4.39
N ASP A 12 -13.46 -10.94 4.77
CA ASP A 12 -14.70 -10.37 4.19
C ASP A 12 -14.75 -8.84 4.39
N PHE A 13 -14.31 -8.32 5.54
CA PHE A 13 -14.22 -6.87 5.76
C PHE A 13 -13.25 -6.17 4.81
N PHE A 14 -12.09 -6.78 4.53
CA PHE A 14 -11.13 -6.20 3.60
C PHE A 14 -11.59 -6.33 2.14
N THR A 15 -12.06 -7.50 1.72
CA THR A 15 -12.44 -7.74 0.32
C THR A 15 -13.77 -7.10 -0.03
N ASP A 16 -14.76 -7.22 0.84
CA ASP A 16 -16.15 -6.87 0.51
C ASP A 16 -16.48 -5.44 0.91
N PHE A 17 -15.63 -4.76 1.70
CA PHE A 17 -15.86 -3.37 2.11
C PHE A 17 -14.68 -2.47 1.76
N ILE A 18 -13.48 -2.74 2.27
CA ILE A 18 -12.32 -1.85 2.08
C ILE A 18 -11.85 -1.84 0.62
N PHE A 19 -11.93 -2.97 -0.10
CA PHE A 19 -11.44 -3.08 -1.47
C PHE A 19 -12.46 -2.73 -2.56
N ILE A 20 -13.71 -2.40 -2.20
CA ILE A 20 -14.71 -1.86 -3.16
C ILE A 20 -14.13 -0.75 -4.06
N PRO A 21 -13.51 0.33 -3.53
CA PRO A 21 -12.95 1.37 -4.38
C PRO A 21 -11.81 0.87 -5.26
N TYR A 22 -10.98 -0.05 -4.77
CA TYR A 22 -9.91 -0.66 -5.55
C TYR A 22 -10.48 -1.47 -6.74
N ASP A 23 -11.48 -2.30 -6.49
CA ASP A 23 -12.15 -3.09 -7.53
C ASP A 23 -12.84 -2.20 -8.55
N PHE A 24 -13.48 -1.11 -8.10
CA PHE A 24 -14.08 -0.12 -9.00
C PHE A 24 -13.05 0.41 -10.01
N PHE A 25 -11.91 0.92 -9.55
CA PHE A 25 -10.87 1.44 -10.44
C PHE A 25 -10.28 0.35 -11.33
N ARG A 26 -10.07 -0.86 -10.79
CA ARG A 26 -9.48 -2.00 -11.51
C ARG A 26 -10.29 -2.42 -12.73
N PHE A 27 -11.63 -2.36 -12.65
CA PHE A 27 -12.51 -2.76 -13.75
C PHE A 27 -12.87 -1.63 -14.72
N MET A 28 -12.39 -0.40 -14.49
CA MET A 28 -12.56 0.69 -15.45
C MET A 28 -11.72 0.46 -16.71
N ASN A 29 -12.22 0.92 -17.85
CA ASN A 29 -11.48 0.90 -19.10
C ASN A 29 -10.40 1.99 -19.13
N GLY A 30 -9.20 1.62 -19.57
CA GLY A 30 -8.07 2.53 -19.76
C GLY A 30 -6.91 2.23 -18.83
N TRP A 31 -5.74 1.98 -19.42
CA TRP A 31 -4.55 1.49 -18.72
C TRP A 31 -4.17 2.34 -17.49
N TRP A 32 -4.22 3.67 -17.60
CA TRP A 32 -3.89 4.57 -16.49
C TRP A 32 -4.87 4.48 -15.33
N ILE A 33 -6.17 4.39 -15.62
CA ILE A 33 -7.22 4.38 -14.60
C ILE A 33 -7.21 3.02 -13.87
N SER A 34 -7.11 1.91 -14.61
CA SER A 34 -7.06 0.57 -14.01
C SER A 34 -5.84 0.36 -13.12
N ASN A 35 -4.73 1.07 -13.38
CA ASN A 35 -3.48 0.97 -12.62
C ASN A 35 -3.29 2.10 -11.59
N THR A 36 -4.25 3.01 -11.41
CA THR A 36 -4.08 4.20 -10.56
C THR A 36 -3.74 3.82 -9.11
N MET A 37 -4.38 2.80 -8.54
CA MET A 37 -4.06 2.33 -7.19
C MET A 37 -2.65 1.72 -7.08
N GLY A 38 -2.23 0.97 -8.11
CA GLY A 38 -0.88 0.40 -8.16
C GLY A 38 0.20 1.47 -8.23
N VAL A 39 0.00 2.47 -9.09
CA VAL A 39 0.89 3.65 -9.18
C VAL A 39 0.93 4.38 -7.85
N PHE A 40 -0.21 4.61 -7.21
CA PHE A 40 -0.28 5.28 -5.90
C PHE A 40 0.53 4.56 -4.82
N LEU A 41 0.37 3.24 -4.68
CA LEU A 41 1.11 2.45 -3.69
C LEU A 41 2.62 2.46 -3.97
N VAL A 42 3.02 2.31 -5.23
CA VAL A 42 4.43 2.36 -5.63
C VAL A 42 5.03 3.74 -5.36
N SER A 43 4.29 4.81 -5.65
CA SER A 43 4.72 6.19 -5.34
C SER A 43 4.95 6.40 -3.85
N ILE A 44 4.04 5.94 -2.99
CA ILE A 44 4.24 6.01 -1.54
C ILE A 44 5.49 5.22 -1.11
N GLY A 45 5.69 4.02 -1.66
CA GLY A 45 6.87 3.21 -1.40
C GLY A 45 8.16 3.95 -1.75
N PHE A 46 8.21 4.62 -2.89
CA PHE A 46 9.36 5.43 -3.28
C PHE A 46 9.57 6.65 -2.38
N ILE A 47 8.51 7.35 -1.96
CA ILE A 47 8.63 8.49 -1.03
C ILE A 47 9.28 8.04 0.27
N PHE A 48 8.80 6.95 0.86
CA PHE A 48 9.39 6.40 2.08
C PHE A 48 10.82 5.91 1.84
N LEU A 49 11.08 5.22 0.73
CA LEU A 49 12.43 4.78 0.37
C LEU A 49 13.41 5.95 0.32
N PHE A 50 13.07 7.03 -0.40
CA PHE A 50 13.94 8.20 -0.51
C PHE A 50 14.07 8.97 0.80
N TYR A 51 13.01 9.04 1.61
CA TYR A 51 13.08 9.59 2.96
C TYR A 51 14.09 8.83 3.82
N TRP A 52 14.00 7.50 3.86
CA TRP A 52 14.92 6.66 4.64
C TRP A 52 16.35 6.72 4.12
N LEU A 53 16.55 6.68 2.80
CA LEU A 53 17.87 6.87 2.19
C LEU A 53 18.47 8.23 2.59
N GLY A 54 17.66 9.29 2.57
CA GLY A 54 18.07 10.62 3.02
C GLY A 54 18.48 10.66 4.49
N GLU A 55 17.71 10.01 5.36
CA GLU A 55 18.00 9.97 6.79
C GLU A 55 19.28 9.18 7.07
N MET A 56 19.51 8.04 6.39
CA MET A 56 20.76 7.28 6.52
C MET A 56 22.00 8.10 6.13
N VAL A 57 21.93 8.83 5.01
CA VAL A 57 23.04 9.72 4.59
C VAL A 57 23.27 10.86 5.59
N LYS A 58 22.20 11.37 6.20
CA LYS A 58 22.29 12.43 7.20
C LYS A 58 22.95 11.93 8.48
N HIS A 59 22.59 10.73 8.97
CA HIS A 59 23.22 10.12 10.14
C HIS A 59 24.70 9.78 9.90
N ASP A 60 25.02 9.20 8.73
CA ASP A 60 26.41 8.93 8.31
C ASP A 60 27.27 10.21 8.33
N ARG A 61 26.75 11.33 7.81
CA ARG A 61 27.44 12.62 7.83
C ARG A 61 27.52 13.26 9.21
N ALA A 62 26.58 12.96 10.11
CA ALA A 62 26.58 13.46 11.48
C ALA A 62 27.57 12.70 12.37
N GLY A 63 28.10 11.55 11.92
CA GLY A 63 28.92 10.66 12.74
C GLY A 63 28.11 9.93 13.82
N GLU A 64 26.79 9.86 13.64
CA GLU A 64 25.87 9.09 14.46
C GLU A 64 25.64 7.74 13.76
N GLU A 65 26.47 6.75 14.08
CA GLU A 65 26.27 5.35 13.64
C GLU A 65 25.17 4.65 14.45
#